data_AF-A0A011R102-F1
#
_entry.id   AF-A0A011R102-F1
#
_cell.length_a   1.000
_cell.length_b   1.000
_cell.length_c   1.000
_cell.angle_alpha   90.00
_cell.angle_beta   90.00
_cell.angle_gamma   90.00
#
_symmetry.space_group_name_H-M   'P 1'
#
loop_
_entity.id
_entity.type
_entity.pdbx_description
1 polymer ?
#
loop_
_entity_poly.entity_id
_entity_poly.type
_entity_poly.pdbx_seq_one_letter_code
_entity_poly.pdbx_strand_id
1 'polypeptide(L)'
;MFAEISMGCKERGVATQETDVVSIEATVLDVAEEATRYVVSVRFNGLIREEPNAAAEPFDEIWHMVKPREGRGGWTLAGIQQTQ
;
A
#
# COMPACT_ATOMS: atom_id res chain seq x y z
N MET A 1 -12.05 3.94 5.06
CA MET A 1 -10.58 4.05 4.86
C MET A 1 -9.99 5.37 5.35
N PHE A 2 -10.16 6.53 4.68
CA PHE A 2 -9.49 7.78 5.11
C PHE A 2 -9.83 8.22 6.55
N ALA A 3 -11.10 8.12 6.95
CA ALA A 3 -11.55 8.50 8.30
C ALA A 3 -10.94 7.61 9.40
N GLU A 4 -10.82 6.30 9.16
CA GLU A 4 -10.25 5.33 10.09
C GLU A 4 -8.74 5.55 10.25
N ILE A 5 -8.02 5.75 9.15
CA ILE A 5 -6.58 6.07 9.16
C ILE A 5 -6.34 7.41 9.89
N SER A 6 -7.21 8.40 9.66
CA SER A 6 -7.13 9.72 10.31
C SER A 6 -7.36 9.65 11.81
N MET A 7 -8.31 8.82 12.27
CA MET A 7 -8.53 8.59 13.70
C MET A 7 -7.34 7.91 14.35
N GLY A 8 -6.79 6.85 13.74
CA GLY A 8 -5.60 6.17 14.26
C GLY A 8 -4.39 7.11 14.38
N CYS A 9 -4.19 8.04 13.43
CA CYS A 9 -3.16 9.07 13.56
C CYS A 9 -3.43 10.08 14.68
N LYS A 10 -4.70 10.46 14.91
CA LYS A 10 -5.06 11.34 16.04
C LYS A 10 -4.86 10.67 17.39
N GLU A 11 -5.21 9.39 17.51
CA GLU A 11 -5.09 8.62 18.75
C GLU A 11 -3.63 8.34 19.14
N ARG A 12 -2.74 8.17 18.16
CA ARG A 12 -1.29 8.04 18.39
C ARG A 12 -0.61 9.30 18.93
N GLY A 13 -1.17 10.48 18.68
CA GLY A 13 -0.58 11.74 19.14
C GLY A 13 0.83 11.98 18.58
N VAL A 14 1.83 12.06 19.47
CA VAL A 14 3.25 12.36 19.14
C VAL A 14 4.13 11.11 19.17
N ALA A 15 3.56 9.92 19.38
CA ALA A 15 4.33 8.68 19.38
C ALA A 15 4.90 8.40 17.99
N THR A 16 6.21 8.18 17.92
CA THR A 16 6.89 7.82 16.67
C THR A 16 6.43 6.44 16.23
N GLN A 17 5.91 6.32 15.01
CA GLN A 17 5.70 5.04 14.33
C GLN A 17 6.79 4.92 13.26
N GLU A 18 7.64 3.92 13.39
CA GLU A 18 8.72 3.65 12.46
C GLU A 18 8.61 2.19 12.03
N THR A 19 8.45 1.96 10.73
CA THR A 19 8.42 0.62 10.14
C THR A 19 9.57 0.51 9.16
N ASP A 20 10.52 -0.37 9.45
CA ASP A 20 11.60 -0.70 8.56
C ASP A 20 11.10 -1.64 7.46
N VAL A 21 11.33 -1.28 6.19
CA VAL A 21 11.16 -2.20 5.06
C VAL A 21 12.47 -2.93 4.82
N VAL A 22 12.58 -4.15 5.32
CA VAL A 22 13.81 -4.96 5.26
C VAL A 22 14.02 -5.52 3.86
N SER A 23 12.95 -6.00 3.24
CA SER A 23 12.94 -6.42 1.84
C SER A 23 11.57 -6.18 1.22
N ILE A 24 11.55 -5.90 -0.08
CA ILE A 24 10.32 -5.75 -0.85
C ILE A 24 10.53 -6.27 -2.26
N GLU A 25 9.59 -7.08 -2.72
CA GLU A 25 9.45 -7.51 -4.09
C GLU A 25 8.10 -7.04 -4.62
N ALA A 26 8.08 -6.62 -5.89
CA ALA A 26 6.90 -6.11 -6.56
C ALA A 26 6.64 -6.89 -7.85
N THR A 27 5.44 -7.45 -7.99
CA THR A 27 5.01 -8.16 -9.19
C THR A 27 3.69 -7.60 -9.70
N VAL A 28 3.66 -7.15 -10.95
CA VAL A 28 2.40 -6.75 -11.60
C VAL A 28 1.58 -8.01 -11.85
N LEU A 29 0.39 -8.09 -11.27
CA LEU A 29 -0.54 -9.20 -11.43
C LEU A 29 -1.50 -8.97 -12.59
N ASP A 30 -2.01 -7.74 -12.72
CA ASP A 30 -3.01 -7.39 -13.73
C ASP A 30 -2.91 -5.92 -14.12
N VAL A 31 -3.24 -5.63 -15.38
CA VAL A 31 -3.39 -4.28 -15.91
C VAL A 31 -4.67 -4.23 -16.74
N ALA A 32 -5.62 -3.41 -16.30
CA ALA A 32 -6.88 -3.19 -16.99
C ALA A 32 -6.98 -1.75 -17.51
N GLU A 33 -7.46 -1.63 -18.75
CA GLU A 33 -7.85 -0.36 -19.33
C GLU A 33 -9.36 -0.18 -19.25
N GLU A 34 -9.81 0.78 -18.47
CA GLU A 34 -11.21 1.19 -18.43
C GLU A 34 -11.43 2.43 -19.32
N ALA A 35 -12.69 2.85 -19.46
CA ALA A 35 -13.06 3.99 -20.31
C ALA A 35 -12.38 5.29 -19.86
N THR A 36 -12.25 5.51 -18.56
CA THR A 36 -11.76 6.79 -17.99
C THR A 36 -10.43 6.66 -17.24
N ARG A 37 -9.97 5.44 -16.96
CA ARG A 37 -8.78 5.19 -16.13
C ARG A 37 -8.05 3.89 -16.51
N TYR A 38 -6.79 3.83 -16.13
CA TYR A 38 -6.04 2.60 -16.01
C TYR A 38 -6.18 2.06 -14.59
N VAL A 39 -6.23 0.74 -14.45
CA VAL A 39 -6.15 0.03 -13.18
C VAL A 39 -4.97 -0.92 -13.25
N VAL A 40 -4.12 -0.93 -12.24
CA VAL A 40 -3.05 -1.91 -12.09
C VAL A 40 -3.15 -2.56 -10.72
N SER A 41 -3.00 -3.88 -10.68
CA SER A 41 -2.90 -4.66 -9.45
C SER A 41 -1.47 -5.15 -9.30
N VAL A 42 -0.78 -4.74 -8.24
CA VAL A 42 0.60 -5.11 -7.97
C VAL A 42 0.66 -5.87 -6.65
N ARG A 43 1.22 -7.07 -6.65
CA ARG A 43 1.55 -7.79 -5.42
C ARG A 43 2.88 -7.28 -4.88
N PHE A 44 2.85 -6.79 -3.66
CA PHE A 44 4.02 -6.48 -2.85
C PHE A 44 4.16 -7.54 -1.77
N ASN A 45 5.33 -8.14 -1.66
CA ASN A 45 5.64 -9.04 -0.54
C ASN A 45 7.08 -8.85 -0.11
N GLY A 46 7.38 -9.28 1.12
CA GLY A 46 8.71 -9.15 1.67
C GLY A 46 8.69 -9.18 3.20
N LEU A 47 9.63 -8.49 3.81
CA LEU A 47 9.82 -8.47 5.26
C LEU A 47 9.78 -7.02 5.77
N ILE A 48 9.00 -6.77 6.81
CA ILE A 48 8.92 -5.50 7.52
C ILE A 48 9.24 -5.69 9.00
N ARG A 49 9.71 -4.64 9.67
CA ARG A 49 9.91 -4.64 11.12
C ARG A 49 9.30 -3.38 11.69
N GLU A 50 8.28 -3.55 12.54
CA GLU A 50 7.51 -2.45 13.11
C GLU A 50 8.04 -1.94 14.46
N GLU A 51 8.83 -2.76 15.16
CA GLU A 51 9.37 -2.42 16.47
C GLU A 51 10.91 -2.46 16.47
N PRO A 52 11.59 -1.47 17.07
CA PRO A 52 13.04 -1.48 17.20
C PRO A 52 13.52 -2.74 17.91
N ASN A 53 14.41 -3.49 17.26
CA ASN A 53 14.95 -4.78 17.71
C ASN A 53 14.00 -5.99 17.68
N ALA A 54 12.81 -5.88 17.10
CA ALA A 54 11.99 -7.05 16.81
C ALA A 54 12.52 -7.85 15.62
N ALA A 55 12.03 -9.09 15.48
CA ALA A 55 12.22 -9.85 14.25
C ALA A 55 11.46 -9.17 13.09
N ALA A 56 11.97 -9.34 11.87
CA ALA A 56 11.25 -8.90 10.69
C ALA A 56 10.16 -9.94 10.36
N GLU A 57 8.94 -9.46 10.16
CA GLU A 57 7.76 -10.26 9.87
C GLU A 57 7.41 -10.19 8.37
N PRO A 58 6.88 -11.27 7.78
CA PRO A 58 6.46 -11.25 6.40
C PRO A 58 5.21 -10.40 6.19
N PHE A 59 5.16 -9.70 5.06
CA PHE A 59 3.93 -9.09 4.56
C PHE A 59 3.69 -9.53 3.11
N ASP A 60 2.41 -9.62 2.74
CA ASP A 60 1.97 -9.96 1.40
C ASP A 60 0.65 -9.24 1.10
N GLU A 61 0.71 -8.27 0.21
CA GLU A 61 -0.39 -7.38 -0.10
C GLU A 61 -0.52 -7.16 -1.60
N ILE A 62 -1.77 -7.08 -2.07
CA ILE A 62 -2.08 -6.67 -3.43
C ILE A 62 -2.61 -5.24 -3.39
N TRP A 63 -1.88 -4.35 -4.05
CA TRP A 63 -2.21 -2.94 -4.12
C TRP A 63 -2.86 -2.65 -5.47
N HIS A 64 -4.10 -2.14 -5.42
CA HIS A 64 -4.84 -1.70 -6.60
C HIS A 64 -4.63 -0.20 -6.77
N MET A 65 -4.02 0.19 -7.89
CA MET A 65 -3.74 1.59 -8.20
C MET A 65 -4.52 2.01 -9.45
N VAL A 66 -4.96 3.27 -9.48
CA VAL A 66 -5.70 3.84 -10.60
C VAL A 66 -5.06 5.12 -11.10
N LYS A 67 -5.09 5.32 -12.43
CA LYS A 67 -4.58 6.54 -13.09
C LYS A 67 -5.60 7.02 -14.13
N PRO A 68 -6.05 8.29 -14.08
CA PRO A 68 -6.93 8.85 -15.12
C PRO A 68 -6.30 8.83 -16.51
N ARG A 69 -7.10 8.53 -17.56
CA ARG A 69 -6.63 8.56 -18.96
C ARG A 69 -6.41 9.96 -19.50
N GLU A 70 -7.18 10.93 -19.00
CA GLU A 70 -7.14 12.33 -19.44
C GLU A 70 -5.85 13.08 -19.02
N GLY A 71 -4.85 12.37 -18.50
CA GLY A 71 -3.49 12.88 -18.26
C GLY A 71 -3.33 13.83 -17.08
N ARG A 72 -4.44 14.28 -16.47
CA ARG A 72 -4.41 15.08 -15.24
C ARG A 72 -4.36 14.17 -14.01
N GLY A 73 -3.14 13.82 -13.59
CA GLY A 73 -2.89 13.07 -12.35
C GLY A 73 -1.98 11.85 -12.53
N GLY A 74 -1.34 11.42 -11.44
CA GLY A 74 -0.52 10.20 -11.39
C GLY A 74 -1.33 8.96 -10.99
N TRP A 75 -0.62 7.88 -10.68
CA TRP A 75 -1.21 6.72 -10.03
C TRP A 75 -1.63 7.06 -8.60
N THR A 76 -2.80 6.60 -8.21
CA THR A 76 -3.36 6.76 -6.87
C THR A 76 -3.76 5.39 -6.32
N LEU A 77 -3.57 5.16 -5.03
CA LEU A 77 -3.96 3.92 -4.38
C LEU A 77 -5.48 3.89 -4.21
N ALA A 78 -6.15 2.94 -4.85
CA ALA A 78 -7.59 2.73 -4.76
C ALA A 78 -7.95 1.73 -3.65
N GLY A 79 -7.06 0.79 -3.34
CA GLY A 79 -7.26 -0.18 -2.26
C GLY A 79 -6.05 -1.07 -2.05
N ILE A 80 -5.98 -1.66 -0.86
CA ILE A 80 -5.01 -2.69 -0.47
C ILE A 80 -5.81 -3.92 -0.06
N GLN A 81 -5.41 -5.09 -0.57
CA GLN A 81 -5.91 -6.39 -0.15
C GLN A 81 -4.76 -7.15 0.50
N GLN A 82 -4.95 -7.63 1.73
CA GLN A 82 -3.98 -8.52 2.38
C GLN A 82 -4.17 -9.94 1.86
N THR A 83 -3.08 -10.58 1.44
CA THR A 83 -3.07 -11.99 1.04
C THR A 83 -2.99 -12.81 2.34
N GLN A 84 -4.07 -13.52 2.69
CA GLN A 84 -4.14 -14.36 3.89
C GLN A 84 -3.10 -15.48 3.89
#